data_AF-A0A7T4EF26-F1
#
_entry.id   AF-A0A7T4EF26-F1
#
_cell.length_a   1.000
_cell.length_b   1.000
_cell.length_c   1.000
_cell.angle_alpha   90.00
_cell.angle_beta   90.00
_cell.angle_gamma   90.00
#
_symmetry.space_group_name_H-M   'P 1'
#
loop_
_entity.id
_entity.type
_entity.pdbx_description
1 polymer ?
#
loop_
_entity_poly.entity_id
_entity_poly.type
_entity_poly.pdbx_seq_one_letter_code
_entity_poly.pdbx_strand_id
1 'polypeptide(L)'
;MDLGEWRKHINAVVADEGQWVGVLDENGLPIYELGQLVSVSFPEQRLSASSIEITVRVSPGDRVVNDLIGEGLGVMDSEGRLVPAAGPTRLICLVRGGERRVATVTHTVVSGGLAPTLVTVHGVDLLDGLAWWPCPSIPVQWQAGKFTTWKTDASGEPYSTPRVLAQVPLSTRADGYTKKGPARKILRELVQDSFDAVNTLMGWSDPHAFVEFDTTEDTSPETLVRVNDDPIWGTISEPARAAGLGVEVRLWWPGDTPIRVRTSREPTQFALREWDHPVQIVRINMLKEA
;
A
#
# COMPACT_ATOMS: atom_id res chain seq x y z
N MET A 1 -8.72 12.10 19.21
CA MET A 1 -9.42 12.73 18.09
C MET A 1 -9.94 11.62 17.22
N ASP A 2 -11.25 11.55 17.00
CA ASP A 2 -11.81 10.59 16.04
C ASP A 2 -11.54 11.05 14.60
N LEU A 3 -11.82 10.19 13.61
CA LEU A 3 -11.54 10.52 12.21
C LEU A 3 -12.39 11.71 11.69
N GLY A 4 -13.59 11.90 12.23
CA GLY A 4 -14.48 13.00 11.85
C GLY A 4 -13.96 14.35 12.35
N GLU A 5 -13.43 14.38 13.58
CA GLU A 5 -12.72 15.53 14.13
C GLU A 5 -11.43 15.82 13.35
N TRP A 6 -10.65 14.78 13.02
CA TRP A 6 -9.45 14.91 12.18
C TRP A 6 -9.78 15.54 10.83
N ARG A 7 -10.85 15.10 10.17
CA ARG A 7 -11.28 15.69 8.89
C ARG A 7 -11.60 17.17 9.01
N LYS A 8 -12.32 17.59 10.05
CA LYS A 8 -12.64 19.01 10.29
C LYS A 8 -11.38 19.82 10.50
N HIS A 9 -10.45 19.29 11.30
CA HIS A 9 -9.16 19.90 11.56
C HIS A 9 -8.32 20.03 10.28
N ILE A 10 -8.15 18.94 9.53
CA ILE A 10 -7.43 18.91 8.25
C ILE A 10 -8.02 19.93 7.27
N ASN A 11 -9.34 19.99 7.15
CA ASN A 11 -10.00 20.95 6.26
C ASN A 11 -9.77 22.41 6.69
N ALA A 12 -9.75 22.69 8.00
CA ALA A 12 -9.43 24.02 8.51
C ALA A 12 -7.98 24.40 8.21
N VAL A 13 -7.01 23.51 8.50
CA VAL A 13 -5.59 23.75 8.21
C VAL A 13 -5.35 23.92 6.71
N VAL A 14 -5.98 23.11 5.86
CA VAL A 14 -5.87 23.26 4.40
C VAL A 14 -6.48 24.59 3.92
N ALA A 15 -7.57 25.07 4.54
CA ALA A 15 -8.17 26.36 4.21
C ALA A 15 -7.28 27.54 4.63
N ASP A 16 -6.62 27.43 5.79
CA ASP A 16 -5.82 28.51 6.38
C ASP A 16 -4.37 28.54 5.84
N GLU A 17 -3.74 27.37 5.68
CA GLU A 17 -2.32 27.20 5.34
C GLU A 17 -2.09 26.62 3.94
N GLY A 18 -3.16 26.23 3.23
CA GLY A 18 -3.12 25.68 1.87
C GLY A 18 -2.75 24.20 1.79
N GLN A 19 -2.24 23.60 2.87
CA GLN A 19 -1.89 22.19 2.93
C GLN A 19 -1.89 21.67 4.37
N TRP A 20 -2.10 20.37 4.53
CA TRP A 20 -1.90 19.67 5.79
C TRP A 20 -0.92 18.50 5.59
N VAL A 21 -0.01 18.32 6.52
CA VAL A 21 0.93 17.18 6.53
C VAL A 21 0.86 16.51 7.90
N GLY A 22 0.63 15.21 7.93
CA GLY A 22 0.58 14.47 9.19
C GLY A 22 1.07 13.03 9.07
N VAL A 23 1.33 12.45 10.23
CA VAL A 23 1.73 11.04 10.39
C VAL A 23 0.49 10.21 10.70
N LEU A 24 0.34 9.10 9.98
CA LEU A 24 -0.68 8.09 10.19
C LEU A 24 -0.06 6.82 10.79
N ASP A 25 -0.91 6.03 11.45
CA ASP A 25 -0.56 4.70 11.92
C ASP A 25 -0.56 3.67 10.78
N GLU A 26 -0.24 2.42 11.13
CA GLU A 26 -0.24 1.27 10.22
C GLU A 26 -1.63 0.97 9.61
N ASN A 27 -2.71 1.50 10.21
CA ASN A 27 -4.09 1.36 9.74
C ASN A 27 -4.54 2.58 8.91
N GLY A 28 -3.66 3.55 8.67
CA GLY A 28 -3.98 4.76 7.91
C GLY A 28 -4.83 5.79 8.66
N LEU A 29 -4.86 5.74 9.99
CA LEU A 29 -5.53 6.74 10.83
C LEU A 29 -4.55 7.83 11.28
N PRO A 30 -4.94 9.12 11.27
CA PRO A 30 -4.04 10.19 11.70
C PRO A 30 -3.70 10.11 13.18
N ILE A 31 -2.41 10.20 13.50
CA ILE A 31 -1.90 10.19 14.88
C ILE A 31 -1.57 11.62 15.35
N TYR A 32 -0.87 12.37 14.51
CA TYR A 32 -0.49 13.76 14.76
C TYR A 32 -0.15 14.50 13.46
N GLU A 33 -0.27 15.82 13.52
CA GLU A 33 0.16 16.73 12.47
C GLU A 33 1.65 17.08 12.61
N LEU A 34 2.32 17.29 11.47
CA LEU A 34 3.68 17.79 11.41
C LEU A 34 3.68 19.32 11.32
N GLY A 35 4.03 19.97 12.44
CA GLY A 35 4.26 21.41 12.47
C GLY A 35 5.63 21.82 11.92
N GLN A 36 5.82 23.12 11.70
CA GLN A 36 7.10 23.74 11.32
C GLN A 36 7.78 23.11 10.08
N LEU A 37 6.97 22.84 9.05
CA LEU A 37 7.44 22.33 7.77
C LEU A 37 8.49 23.29 7.16
N VAL A 38 9.66 22.77 6.85
CA VAL A 38 10.75 23.50 6.15
C VAL A 38 10.67 23.24 4.66
N SER A 39 10.51 21.98 4.27
CA SER A 39 10.37 21.56 2.89
C SER A 39 9.44 20.36 2.78
N VAL A 40 8.67 20.30 1.70
CA VAL A 40 7.78 19.19 1.36
C VAL A 40 7.97 18.87 -0.11
N SER A 41 8.57 17.71 -0.39
CA SER A 41 8.68 17.13 -1.71
C SER A 41 7.82 15.87 -1.77
N PHE A 42 6.74 15.93 -2.55
CA PHE A 42 5.80 14.82 -2.73
C PHE A 42 5.53 14.63 -4.24
N PRO A 43 6.55 14.23 -5.01
CA PRO A 43 6.47 14.18 -6.46
C PRO A 43 5.45 13.13 -6.93
N GLU A 44 4.85 13.38 -8.08
CA GLU A 44 3.99 12.42 -8.77
C GLU A 44 4.77 11.82 -9.94
N GLN A 45 5.08 10.52 -9.85
CA GLN A 45 5.64 9.76 -10.95
C GLN A 45 4.57 8.84 -11.51
N ARG A 46 4.43 8.85 -12.83
CA ARG A 46 3.54 7.92 -13.53
C ARG A 46 4.28 6.60 -13.68
N LEU A 47 3.67 5.49 -13.27
CA LEU A 47 4.18 4.12 -13.46
C LEU A 47 5.48 3.79 -12.74
N SER A 48 5.85 4.57 -11.72
CA SER A 48 6.98 4.28 -10.84
C SER A 48 6.62 4.77 -9.44
N ALA A 49 7.11 4.06 -8.42
CA ALA A 49 7.01 4.55 -7.06
C ALA A 49 7.79 5.87 -6.94
N SER A 50 7.12 6.90 -6.44
CA SER A 50 7.73 8.18 -6.07
C SER A 50 8.39 8.08 -4.70
N SER A 51 9.59 8.62 -4.58
CA SER A 51 10.19 8.92 -3.28
C SER A 51 9.70 10.27 -2.78
N ILE A 52 9.38 10.34 -1.49
CA ILE A 52 8.98 11.57 -0.82
C ILE A 52 10.04 11.99 0.18
N GLU A 53 10.13 13.29 0.40
CA GLU A 53 11.02 13.90 1.38
C GLU A 53 10.33 15.06 2.06
N ILE A 54 10.21 15.00 3.39
CA ILE A 54 9.60 16.06 4.20
C ILE A 54 10.57 16.43 5.31
N THR A 55 10.96 17.71 5.36
CA THR A 55 11.83 18.21 6.42
C THR A 55 11.05 19.10 7.37
N VAL A 56 11.17 18.83 8.67
CA VAL A 56 10.51 19.57 9.75
C VAL A 56 11.53 20.08 10.75
N ARG A 57 11.29 21.26 11.31
CA ARG A 57 12.03 21.72 12.50
C ARG A 57 11.49 21.02 13.72
N VAL A 58 12.41 20.59 14.58
CA VAL A 58 12.08 19.89 15.81
C VAL A 58 12.85 20.48 16.98
N SER A 59 12.28 20.31 18.17
CA SER A 59 12.92 20.49 19.47
C SER A 59 13.00 19.16 20.21
N PRO A 60 13.93 19.00 21.18
CA PRO A 60 13.94 17.84 22.06
C PRO A 60 12.59 17.64 22.75
N GLY A 61 12.06 16.42 22.68
CA GLY A 61 10.77 16.06 23.26
C GLY A 61 9.59 16.18 22.30
N ASP A 62 9.78 16.73 21.10
CA ASP A 62 8.73 16.74 20.08
C ASP A 62 8.27 15.33 19.72
N ARG A 63 6.96 15.16 19.52
CA ARG A 63 6.35 13.85 19.28
C ARG A 63 6.93 13.13 18.07
N VAL A 64 7.21 13.87 16.98
CA VAL A 64 7.83 13.34 15.76
C VAL A 64 9.21 12.74 16.03
N VAL A 65 9.97 13.34 16.96
CA VAL A 65 11.28 12.83 17.35
C VAL A 65 11.13 11.52 18.10
N ASN A 66 10.22 11.47 19.08
CA ASN A 66 10.04 10.26 19.88
C ASN A 66 9.44 9.09 19.09
N ASP A 67 8.51 9.35 18.16
CA ASP A 67 7.80 8.31 17.41
C ASP A 67 8.59 7.80 16.19
N LEU A 68 9.24 8.68 15.42
CA LEU A 68 9.92 8.26 14.17
C LEU A 68 11.40 7.88 14.37
N ILE A 69 12.04 8.33 15.45
CA ILE A 69 13.47 8.10 15.71
C ILE A 69 13.69 7.08 16.84
N GLY A 70 12.67 6.82 17.67
CA GLY A 70 12.74 6.12 18.96
C GLY A 70 13.59 4.84 19.01
N GLU A 71 14.38 4.72 20.09
CA GLU A 71 15.32 3.65 20.52
C GLU A 71 15.64 2.55 19.49
N GLY A 72 16.27 2.88 18.37
CA GLY A 72 16.65 1.84 17.39
C GLY A 72 17.48 2.30 16.19
N LEU A 73 17.52 3.59 15.89
CA LEU A 73 18.39 4.10 14.83
C LEU A 73 19.86 3.90 15.20
N GLY A 74 20.53 2.99 14.49
CA GLY A 74 21.96 2.70 14.64
C GLY A 74 22.29 1.41 15.39
N VAL A 75 21.31 0.59 15.79
CA VAL A 75 21.61 -0.75 16.29
C VAL A 75 22.07 -1.59 15.11
N MET A 76 23.33 -2.02 15.11
CA MET A 76 23.84 -2.99 14.15
C MET A 76 23.70 -4.39 14.75
N ASP A 77 23.34 -5.38 13.93
CA ASP A 77 23.42 -6.78 14.33
C ASP A 77 24.91 -7.17 14.55
N SER A 78 25.13 -8.40 15.04
CA SER A 78 26.49 -8.94 15.24
C SER A 78 27.33 -9.02 13.97
N GLU A 79 26.74 -8.77 12.80
CA GLU A 79 27.34 -8.78 11.47
C GLU A 79 27.51 -7.35 10.89
N GLY A 80 27.20 -6.31 11.67
CA GLY A 80 27.37 -4.91 11.27
C GLY A 80 26.24 -4.37 10.38
N ARG A 81 25.12 -5.11 10.22
CA ARG A 81 23.96 -4.65 9.45
C ARG A 81 23.05 -3.84 10.34
N LEU A 82 22.51 -2.74 9.83
CA LEU A 82 21.49 -1.97 10.53
C LEU A 82 20.28 -2.88 10.82
N VAL A 83 19.95 -3.03 12.11
CA VAL A 83 18.71 -3.65 12.57
C VAL A 83 17.58 -2.70 12.17
N PRO A 84 16.56 -3.17 11.43
CA PRO A 84 15.38 -2.37 11.12
C PRO A 84 14.81 -1.80 12.43
N ALA A 85 14.50 -0.50 12.46
CA ALA A 85 13.83 0.09 13.61
C ALA A 85 12.56 -0.73 13.88
N ALA A 86 12.51 -1.43 15.01
CA ALA A 86 11.47 -2.39 15.36
C ALA A 86 10.17 -1.69 15.83
N GLY A 87 9.85 -0.56 15.21
CA GLY A 87 8.64 0.20 15.45
C GLY A 87 7.51 -0.23 14.50
N PRO A 88 6.26 0.09 14.84
CA PRO A 88 5.13 -0.05 13.92
C PRO A 88 5.35 0.79 12.66
N THR A 89 4.91 0.28 11.52
CA THR A 89 4.95 1.02 10.24
C THR A 89 4.21 2.35 10.37
N ARG A 90 4.82 3.43 9.87
CA ARG A 90 4.21 4.76 9.82
C ARG A 90 3.97 5.17 8.39
N LEU A 91 2.86 5.87 8.16
CA LEU A 91 2.57 6.52 6.89
C LEU A 91 2.66 8.03 7.07
N ILE A 92 2.98 8.73 5.99
CA ILE A 92 2.92 10.18 5.93
C ILE A 92 1.87 10.59 4.90
N CYS A 93 1.05 11.56 5.28
CA CYS A 93 -0.08 11.99 4.51
C CYS A 93 0.01 13.48 4.23
N LEU A 94 -0.06 13.84 2.95
CA LEU A 94 -0.19 15.21 2.47
C LEU A 94 -1.62 15.40 1.97
N VAL A 95 -2.31 16.44 2.47
CA VAL A 95 -3.59 16.89 1.92
C VAL A 95 -3.40 18.30 1.36
N ARG A 96 -3.66 18.48 0.06
CA ARG A 96 -3.51 19.77 -0.64
C ARG A 96 -4.54 19.87 -1.75
N GLY A 97 -5.27 20.99 -1.83
CA GLY A 97 -6.25 21.21 -2.91
C GLY A 97 -7.37 20.17 -2.98
N GLY A 98 -7.72 19.55 -1.84
CA GLY A 98 -8.71 18.47 -1.78
C GLY A 98 -8.19 17.10 -2.22
N GLU A 99 -6.93 16.98 -2.64
CA GLU A 99 -6.26 15.72 -2.90
C GLU A 99 -5.55 15.21 -1.65
N ARG A 100 -5.62 13.90 -1.41
CA ARG A 100 -4.88 13.20 -0.36
C ARG A 100 -3.84 12.29 -1.01
N ARG A 101 -2.58 12.48 -0.62
CA ARG A 101 -1.44 11.66 -1.04
C ARG A 101 -0.81 11.04 0.19
N VAL A 102 -0.49 9.75 0.09
CA VAL A 102 0.04 8.98 1.22
C VAL A 102 1.26 8.20 0.76
N ALA A 103 2.24 8.10 1.65
CA ALA A 103 3.46 7.35 1.45
C ALA A 103 3.83 6.58 2.72
N THR A 104 4.48 5.44 2.56
CA THR A 104 5.05 4.66 3.64
C THR A 104 6.41 5.25 4.03
N VAL A 105 6.61 5.51 5.32
CA VAL A 105 7.90 5.97 5.84
C VAL A 105 8.92 4.84 5.75
N THR A 106 10.07 5.10 5.11
CA THR A 106 11.15 4.11 4.97
C THR A 106 12.25 4.34 5.99
N HIS A 107 12.65 5.59 6.19
CA HIS A 107 13.65 5.98 7.16
C HIS A 107 13.55 7.48 7.46
N THR A 108 14.17 7.90 8.56
CA THR A 108 14.28 9.30 8.94
C THR A 108 15.72 9.68 9.20
N VAL A 109 16.12 10.87 8.74
CA VAL A 109 17.44 11.45 8.97
C VAL A 109 17.30 12.60 9.95
N VAL A 110 18.14 12.62 10.97
CA VAL A 110 18.15 13.67 12.00
C VAL A 110 19.37 14.53 11.81
N SER A 111 19.21 15.85 11.89
CA SER A 111 20.34 16.77 11.92
C SER A 111 20.19 17.81 13.03
N GLY A 112 21.34 18.20 13.58
CA GLY A 112 21.44 19.10 14.72
C GLY A 112 22.82 19.02 15.37
N GLY A 113 23.07 19.92 16.32
CA GLY A 113 24.29 19.92 17.12
C GLY A 113 24.13 19.00 18.33
N LEU A 114 24.15 19.58 19.52
CA LEU A 114 23.94 18.84 20.78
C LEU A 114 22.51 18.27 20.94
N ALA A 115 21.57 18.72 20.11
CA ALA A 115 20.16 18.33 20.13
C ALA A 115 19.61 18.28 18.69
N PRO A 116 18.62 17.42 18.40
CA PRO A 116 17.90 17.42 17.14
C PRO A 116 17.29 18.80 16.85
N THR A 117 17.53 19.31 15.64
CA THR A 117 16.95 20.59 15.16
C THR A 117 16.10 20.42 13.91
N LEU A 118 16.42 19.40 13.10
CA LEU A 118 15.72 19.05 11.89
C LEU A 118 15.54 17.54 11.83
N VAL A 119 14.39 17.12 11.34
CA VAL A 119 14.11 15.73 10.97
C VAL A 119 13.64 15.73 9.53
N THR A 120 14.29 14.91 8.71
CA THR A 120 13.89 14.64 7.33
C THR A 120 13.31 13.25 7.27
N VAL A 121 12.04 13.16 6.88
CA VAL A 121 11.29 11.91 6.72
C VAL A 121 11.34 11.52 5.24
N HIS A 122 11.85 10.33 4.97
CA HIS A 122 11.87 9.73 3.64
C HIS A 122 10.82 8.63 3.55
N GLY A 123 10.19 8.51 2.39
CA GLY A 123 9.18 7.49 2.15
C GLY A 123 9.03 7.13 0.69
N VAL A 124 8.20 6.12 0.46
CA VAL A 124 7.78 5.67 -0.88
C VAL A 124 6.27 5.74 -0.95
N ASP A 125 5.71 6.09 -2.09
CA ASP A 125 4.25 6.12 -2.27
C ASP A 125 3.60 4.74 -2.05
N LEU A 126 2.26 4.73 -1.95
CA LEU A 126 1.52 3.49 -1.73
C LEU A 126 1.56 2.52 -2.93
N LEU A 127 2.07 2.93 -4.10
CA LEU A 127 2.23 2.03 -5.24
C LEU A 127 3.24 0.92 -4.91
N ASP A 128 4.31 1.27 -4.19
CA ASP A 128 5.30 0.29 -3.70
C ASP A 128 4.67 -0.77 -2.79
N GLY A 129 3.57 -0.43 -2.10
CA GLY A 129 2.80 -1.38 -1.30
C GLY A 129 2.27 -2.58 -2.09
N LEU A 130 2.05 -2.45 -3.41
CA LEU A 130 1.67 -3.59 -4.27
C LEU A 130 2.78 -4.64 -4.42
N ALA A 131 4.02 -4.31 -4.08
CA ALA A 131 5.11 -5.29 -4.03
C ALA A 131 4.99 -6.24 -2.82
N TRP A 132 4.18 -5.92 -1.81
CA TRP A 132 3.96 -6.77 -0.64
C TRP A 132 2.80 -7.76 -0.84
N TRP A 133 2.00 -7.58 -1.89
CA TRP A 133 0.90 -8.47 -2.21
C TRP A 133 1.36 -9.51 -3.23
N PRO A 134 1.24 -10.81 -2.93
CA PRO A 134 1.42 -11.87 -3.93
C PRO A 134 0.40 -11.71 -5.06
N CYS A 135 0.75 -12.16 -6.27
CA CYS A 135 -0.17 -12.29 -7.40
C CYS A 135 -0.40 -13.77 -7.74
N PRO A 136 -1.31 -14.47 -7.04
CA PRO A 136 -1.48 -15.91 -7.21
C PRO A 136 -1.88 -16.29 -8.64
N SER A 137 -1.20 -17.27 -9.21
CA SER A 137 -1.55 -17.90 -10.48
C SER A 137 -2.87 -18.67 -10.39
N ILE A 138 -3.22 -19.19 -9.21
CA ILE A 138 -4.46 -19.91 -8.94
C ILE A 138 -5.20 -19.34 -7.72
N PRO A 139 -5.78 -18.12 -7.80
CA PRO A 139 -6.38 -17.42 -6.66
C PRO A 139 -7.43 -18.26 -5.90
N VAL A 140 -8.26 -19.01 -6.62
CA VAL A 140 -9.32 -19.85 -6.03
C VAL A 140 -8.77 -20.94 -5.12
N GLN A 141 -7.62 -21.53 -5.46
CA GLN A 141 -7.01 -22.57 -4.62
C GLN A 141 -6.32 -21.97 -3.39
N TRP A 142 -5.81 -20.75 -3.48
CA TRP A 142 -5.29 -20.02 -2.32
C TRP A 142 -6.39 -19.70 -1.32
N GLN A 143 -7.59 -19.34 -1.78
CA GLN A 143 -8.77 -19.12 -0.92
C GLN A 143 -9.17 -20.36 -0.12
N ALA A 144 -8.90 -21.56 -0.63
CA ALA A 144 -9.15 -22.82 0.08
C ALA A 144 -8.03 -23.20 1.07
N GLY A 145 -6.89 -22.51 1.02
CA GLY A 145 -5.76 -22.73 1.91
C GLY A 145 -6.11 -22.44 3.35
N LYS A 146 -5.47 -23.16 4.28
CA LYS A 146 -5.62 -22.96 5.72
C LYS A 146 -4.28 -22.98 6.39
N PHE A 147 -4.05 -22.01 7.25
CA PHE A 147 -2.90 -22.03 8.14
C PHE A 147 -3.05 -23.16 9.16
N THR A 148 -2.03 -24.00 9.22
CA THR A 148 -1.93 -25.13 10.15
C THR A 148 -0.56 -25.10 10.81
N THR A 149 -0.44 -25.72 11.99
CA THR A 149 0.85 -25.81 12.68
C THR A 149 1.64 -27.01 12.13
N TRP A 150 2.81 -26.74 11.58
CA TRP A 150 3.72 -27.71 11.02
C TRP A 150 4.87 -27.95 12.00
N LYS A 151 5.11 -29.22 12.33
CA LYS A 151 6.20 -29.63 13.22
C LYS A 151 7.41 -30.15 12.46
N THR A 152 7.22 -30.50 11.19
CA THR A 152 8.25 -31.05 10.32
C THR A 152 8.23 -30.31 8.98
N ASP A 153 9.37 -30.32 8.29
CA ASP A 153 9.44 -29.88 6.90
C ASP A 153 8.87 -30.93 5.93
N ALA A 154 8.99 -30.65 4.63
CA ALA A 154 8.52 -31.54 3.57
C ALA A 154 9.28 -32.88 3.47
N SER A 155 10.48 -32.97 4.06
CA SER A 155 11.27 -34.20 4.13
C SER A 155 10.96 -35.04 5.39
N GLY A 156 10.22 -34.47 6.35
CA GLY A 156 9.88 -35.09 7.62
C GLY A 156 10.82 -34.71 8.77
N GLU A 157 11.82 -33.85 8.52
CA GLU A 157 12.74 -33.36 9.55
C GLU A 157 12.03 -32.34 10.46
N PRO A 158 12.17 -32.45 11.79
CA PRO A 158 11.46 -31.58 12.71
C PRO A 158 12.04 -30.16 12.70
N TYR A 159 11.15 -29.17 12.73
CA TYR A 159 11.55 -27.80 13.01
C TYR A 159 11.93 -27.64 14.48
N SER A 160 12.98 -26.87 14.76
CA SER A 160 13.34 -26.45 16.13
C SER A 160 12.19 -25.70 16.81
N THR A 161 11.46 -24.89 16.05
CA THR A 161 10.23 -24.21 16.47
C THR A 161 9.12 -24.53 15.47
N PRO A 162 7.96 -25.05 15.91
CA PRO A 162 6.82 -25.29 15.02
C PRO A 162 6.44 -24.02 14.25
N ARG A 163 6.10 -24.19 12.99
CA ARG A 163 5.76 -23.07 12.09
C ARG A 163 4.27 -23.07 11.79
N VAL A 164 3.68 -21.91 11.55
CA VAL A 164 2.30 -21.79 11.07
C VAL A 164 2.36 -21.51 9.57
N LEU A 165 1.96 -22.51 8.77
CA LEU A 165 2.10 -22.48 7.32
C LEU A 165 0.77 -22.84 6.67
N ALA A 166 0.49 -22.22 5.52
CA ALA A 166 -0.58 -22.63 4.62
C ALA A 166 0.05 -23.22 3.36
N GLN A 167 -0.35 -24.43 3.00
CA GLN A 167 0.08 -25.02 1.74
C GLN A 167 -0.79 -24.46 0.62
N VAL A 168 -0.17 -23.72 -0.30
CA VAL A 168 -0.83 -23.18 -1.48
C VAL A 168 -0.16 -23.71 -2.75
N PRO A 169 -0.94 -24.01 -3.79
CA PRO A 169 -0.38 -24.44 -5.07
C PRO A 169 0.17 -23.23 -5.82
N LEU A 170 1.36 -23.42 -6.38
CA LEU A 170 2.02 -22.51 -7.30
C LEU A 170 2.01 -23.15 -8.69
N SER A 171 1.93 -22.33 -9.74
CA SER A 171 1.97 -22.84 -11.09
C SER A 171 3.38 -23.34 -11.43
N THR A 172 3.49 -24.57 -11.94
CA THR A 172 4.74 -25.10 -12.50
C THR A 172 4.80 -25.05 -14.04
N ARG A 173 3.74 -24.56 -14.71
CA ARG A 173 3.63 -24.46 -16.17
C ARG A 173 3.08 -23.10 -16.62
N ALA A 174 3.78 -22.46 -17.55
CA ALA A 174 3.46 -21.12 -18.04
C ALA A 174 2.11 -21.00 -18.77
N ASP A 175 1.75 -22.00 -19.58
CA ASP A 175 0.71 -21.84 -20.61
C ASP A 175 -0.74 -21.89 -20.08
N GLY A 176 -0.96 -22.36 -18.84
CA GLY A 176 -2.31 -22.52 -18.27
C GLY A 176 -2.89 -21.29 -17.58
N TYR A 177 -2.07 -20.28 -17.28
CA TYR A 177 -2.42 -19.16 -16.40
C TYR A 177 -2.23 -17.79 -17.04
N THR A 178 -2.14 -17.76 -18.38
CA THR A 178 -2.06 -16.51 -19.14
C THR A 178 -3.47 -15.96 -19.35
N LYS A 179 -3.71 -14.72 -18.91
CA LYS A 179 -4.97 -14.01 -19.16
C LYS A 179 -4.84 -13.19 -20.46
N LYS A 180 -5.84 -13.28 -21.34
CA LYS A 180 -5.94 -12.52 -22.60
C LYS A 180 -7.22 -11.69 -22.64
N GLY A 181 -7.12 -10.45 -23.13
CA GLY A 181 -8.24 -9.51 -23.29
C GLY A 181 -7.79 -8.04 -23.21
N PRO A 182 -8.73 -7.09 -23.04
CA PRO A 182 -8.40 -5.68 -22.80
C PRO A 182 -7.54 -5.52 -21.54
N ALA A 183 -6.46 -4.76 -21.66
CA ALA A 183 -5.46 -4.63 -20.59
C ALA A 183 -6.03 -4.10 -19.29
N ARG A 184 -6.81 -3.03 -19.32
CA ARG A 184 -7.36 -2.42 -18.10
C ARG A 184 -8.27 -3.39 -17.36
N LYS A 185 -9.15 -4.10 -18.08
CA LYS A 185 -9.97 -5.18 -17.51
C LYS A 185 -9.13 -6.28 -16.87
N ILE A 186 -8.16 -6.85 -17.60
CA ILE A 186 -7.33 -7.96 -17.08
C ILE A 186 -6.61 -7.54 -15.82
N LEU A 187 -5.94 -6.38 -15.84
CA LEU A 187 -5.13 -5.94 -14.71
C LEU A 187 -6.01 -5.68 -13.49
N ARG A 188 -7.18 -5.06 -13.65
CA ARG A 188 -8.13 -4.87 -12.54
C ARG A 188 -8.61 -6.19 -11.95
N GLU A 189 -8.98 -7.15 -12.78
CA GLU A 189 -9.43 -8.46 -12.34
C GLU A 189 -8.31 -9.25 -11.65
N LEU A 190 -7.09 -9.19 -12.18
CA LEU A 190 -5.93 -9.88 -11.61
C LEU A 190 -5.53 -9.30 -10.25
N VAL A 191 -5.51 -7.98 -10.10
CA VAL A 191 -5.23 -7.34 -8.80
C VAL A 191 -6.33 -7.67 -7.79
N GLN A 192 -7.61 -7.56 -8.18
CA GLN A 192 -8.71 -7.87 -7.28
C GLN A 192 -8.75 -9.37 -6.89
N ASP A 193 -8.53 -10.29 -7.84
CA ASP A 193 -8.44 -11.72 -7.56
C ASP A 193 -7.32 -12.02 -6.53
N SER A 194 -6.20 -11.30 -6.62
CA SER A 194 -5.07 -11.45 -5.71
C SER A 194 -5.41 -10.97 -4.31
N PHE A 195 -6.05 -9.79 -4.18
CA PHE A 195 -6.56 -9.30 -2.90
C PHE A 195 -7.58 -10.26 -2.29
N ASP A 196 -8.56 -10.71 -3.08
CA ASP A 196 -9.60 -11.65 -2.61
C ASP A 196 -8.97 -12.95 -2.11
N ALA A 197 -7.95 -13.47 -2.80
CA ALA A 197 -7.23 -14.68 -2.40
C ALA A 197 -6.48 -14.52 -1.08
N VAL A 198 -5.68 -13.46 -0.95
CA VAL A 198 -4.88 -13.20 0.26
C VAL A 198 -5.78 -12.89 1.45
N ASN A 199 -6.79 -12.01 1.29
CA ASN A 199 -7.71 -11.66 2.36
C ASN A 199 -8.45 -12.90 2.89
N THR A 200 -8.91 -13.78 1.99
CA THR A 200 -9.58 -15.03 2.39
C THR A 200 -8.63 -15.99 3.10
N LEU A 201 -7.42 -16.19 2.57
CA LEU A 201 -6.41 -17.08 3.16
C LEU A 201 -5.99 -16.63 4.57
N MET A 202 -5.85 -15.32 4.76
CA MET A 202 -5.51 -14.72 6.05
C MET A 202 -6.71 -14.65 7.02
N GLY A 203 -7.93 -14.88 6.53
CA GLY A 203 -9.16 -14.79 7.33
C GLY A 203 -9.51 -13.35 7.73
N TRP A 204 -9.07 -12.37 6.96
CA TRP A 204 -9.38 -10.96 7.21
C TRP A 204 -10.82 -10.64 6.81
N SER A 205 -11.65 -10.32 7.79
CA SER A 205 -13.04 -9.87 7.59
C SER A 205 -13.12 -8.48 6.95
N ASP A 206 -12.12 -7.65 7.23
CA ASP A 206 -12.01 -6.25 6.84
C ASP A 206 -10.88 -6.10 5.82
N PRO A 207 -11.19 -6.23 4.52
CA PRO A 207 -10.21 -6.19 3.46
C PRO A 207 -9.48 -4.85 3.38
N HIS A 208 -8.14 -4.91 3.43
CA HIS A 208 -7.26 -3.74 3.47
C HIS A 208 -7.08 -3.03 2.12
N ALA A 209 -7.39 -3.71 1.01
CA ALA A 209 -7.20 -3.18 -0.34
C ALA A 209 -8.30 -3.63 -1.32
N PHE A 210 -8.70 -2.72 -2.23
CA PHE A 210 -9.65 -2.98 -3.31
C PHE A 210 -9.21 -2.34 -4.61
N VAL A 211 -9.71 -2.89 -5.72
CA VAL A 211 -9.62 -2.26 -7.03
C VAL A 211 -10.89 -1.47 -7.32
N GLU A 212 -10.71 -0.25 -7.82
CA GLU A 212 -11.80 0.56 -8.35
C GLU A 212 -12.18 0.11 -9.76
N PHE A 213 -13.45 -0.26 -9.93
CA PHE A 213 -14.08 -0.61 -11.20
C PHE A 213 -15.02 0.52 -11.62
N ASP A 214 -14.46 1.65 -12.06
CA ASP A 214 -15.26 2.73 -12.64
C ASP A 214 -16.06 2.27 -13.88
N THR A 215 -17.00 3.10 -14.32
CA THR A 215 -17.87 2.82 -15.48
C THR A 215 -17.29 3.36 -16.79
N THR A 216 -16.07 3.90 -16.77
CA THR A 216 -15.39 4.41 -17.96
C THR A 216 -15.14 3.26 -18.93
N GLU A 217 -15.51 3.44 -20.20
CA GLU A 217 -15.32 2.43 -21.25
C GLU A 217 -13.85 1.98 -21.32
N ASP A 218 -13.64 0.68 -21.48
CA ASP A 218 -12.31 0.10 -21.62
C ASP A 218 -11.89 0.09 -23.10
N THR A 219 -11.12 1.10 -23.47
CA THR A 219 -10.54 1.25 -24.82
C THR A 219 -9.08 0.80 -24.89
N SER A 220 -8.59 0.12 -23.85
CA SER A 220 -7.20 -0.33 -23.78
C SER A 220 -6.90 -1.44 -24.81
N PRO A 221 -5.66 -1.53 -25.31
CA PRO A 221 -5.29 -2.59 -26.25
C PRO A 221 -5.42 -3.98 -25.62
N GLU A 222 -5.54 -5.00 -26.47
CA GLU A 222 -5.42 -6.38 -26.00
C GLU A 222 -4.01 -6.62 -25.44
N THR A 223 -3.94 -7.32 -24.30
CA THR A 223 -2.68 -7.74 -23.71
C THR A 223 -2.74 -9.21 -23.30
N LEU A 224 -1.56 -9.78 -23.12
CA LEU A 224 -1.36 -11.12 -22.55
C LEU A 224 -0.56 -10.95 -21.27
N VAL A 225 -1.18 -11.28 -20.14
CA VAL A 225 -0.52 -11.24 -18.83
C VAL A 225 -0.29 -12.65 -18.35
N ARG A 226 0.99 -13.00 -18.19
CA ARG A 226 1.40 -14.27 -17.58
C ARG A 226 1.55 -14.06 -16.08
N VAL A 227 0.83 -14.87 -15.29
CA VAL A 227 0.93 -14.86 -13.83
C VAL A 227 1.94 -15.92 -13.38
N ASN A 228 2.90 -15.52 -12.54
CA ASN A 228 3.97 -16.39 -12.04
C ASN A 228 4.12 -16.38 -10.51
N ASP A 229 3.06 -16.02 -9.78
CA ASP A 229 3.08 -15.94 -8.30
C ASP A 229 4.03 -14.87 -7.72
N ASP A 230 4.66 -14.06 -8.59
CA ASP A 230 5.42 -12.85 -8.25
C ASP A 230 4.54 -11.79 -7.56
N PRO A 231 5.12 -10.76 -6.94
CA PRO A 231 4.34 -9.64 -6.43
C PRO A 231 3.44 -9.00 -7.50
N ILE A 232 2.31 -8.43 -7.06
CA ILE A 232 1.35 -7.76 -7.95
C ILE A 232 2.06 -6.73 -8.82
N TRP A 233 2.87 -5.84 -8.22
CA TRP A 233 3.55 -4.79 -8.98
C TRP A 233 4.51 -5.35 -10.04
N GLY A 234 5.28 -6.38 -9.68
CA GLY A 234 6.19 -7.07 -10.61
C GLY A 234 5.45 -7.71 -11.79
N THR A 235 4.22 -8.15 -11.57
CA THR A 235 3.38 -8.80 -12.59
C THR A 235 2.70 -7.79 -13.52
N ILE A 236 2.21 -6.65 -13.00
CA ILE A 236 1.33 -5.75 -13.75
C ILE A 236 2.02 -4.52 -14.35
N SER A 237 3.18 -4.13 -13.83
CA SER A 237 3.86 -2.87 -14.22
C SER A 237 4.18 -2.81 -15.71
N GLU A 238 4.83 -3.85 -16.25
CA GLU A 238 5.19 -3.92 -17.67
C GLU A 238 3.96 -4.01 -18.60
N PRO A 239 2.97 -4.90 -18.37
CA PRO A 239 1.74 -4.89 -19.14
C PRO A 239 0.98 -3.55 -19.08
N ALA A 240 0.93 -2.88 -17.93
CA ALA A 240 0.30 -1.57 -17.78
C ALA A 240 1.01 -0.52 -18.63
N ARG A 241 2.35 -0.47 -18.53
CA ARG A 241 3.20 0.45 -19.31
C ARG A 241 3.04 0.23 -20.81
N ALA A 242 3.08 -1.03 -21.27
CA ALA A 242 2.92 -1.38 -22.68
C ALA A 242 1.53 -1.01 -23.23
N ALA A 243 0.50 -1.04 -22.39
CA ALA A 243 -0.87 -0.69 -22.75
C ALA A 243 -1.21 0.80 -22.57
N GLY A 244 -0.25 1.64 -22.13
CA GLY A 244 -0.50 3.06 -21.88
C GLY A 244 -1.42 3.33 -20.67
N LEU A 245 -1.40 2.43 -19.68
CA LEU A 245 -2.19 2.52 -18.46
C LEU A 245 -1.37 3.13 -17.32
N GLY A 246 -2.00 3.97 -16.51
CA GLY A 246 -1.50 4.43 -15.22
C GLY A 246 -2.08 3.57 -14.09
N VAL A 247 -1.23 3.23 -13.11
CA VAL A 247 -1.62 2.55 -11.88
C VAL A 247 -1.38 3.51 -10.72
N GLU A 248 -2.42 3.73 -9.92
CA GLU A 248 -2.41 4.61 -8.75
C GLU A 248 -2.92 3.83 -7.55
N VAL A 249 -2.29 4.03 -6.38
CA VAL A 249 -2.81 3.52 -5.11
C VAL A 249 -3.03 4.70 -4.19
N ARG A 250 -4.27 4.84 -3.72
CA ARG A 250 -4.68 5.90 -2.79
C ARG A 250 -5.24 5.31 -1.51
N LEU A 251 -5.03 5.99 -0.39
CA LEU A 251 -5.78 5.69 0.83
C LEU A 251 -7.17 6.30 0.70
N TRP A 252 -8.22 5.55 1.04
CA TRP A 252 -9.61 6.00 1.19
C TRP A 252 -9.95 6.07 2.69
N TRP A 253 -10.65 7.12 3.12
CA TRP A 253 -11.10 7.27 4.51
C TRP A 253 -12.63 7.21 4.60
N PRO A 254 -13.19 6.68 5.70
CA PRO A 254 -14.61 6.76 6.02
C PRO A 254 -15.19 8.16 5.78
N GLY A 255 -16.25 8.23 4.98
CA GLY A 255 -16.89 9.48 4.55
C GLY A 255 -16.30 10.11 3.27
N ASP A 256 -15.37 9.45 2.58
CA ASP A 256 -15.03 9.79 1.20
C ASP A 256 -16.10 9.28 0.24
N THR A 257 -16.07 9.76 -1.01
CA THR A 257 -16.99 9.29 -2.04
C THR A 257 -16.95 7.77 -2.14
N PRO A 258 -18.11 7.08 -2.10
CA PRO A 258 -18.17 5.63 -2.28
C PRO A 258 -17.52 5.19 -3.59
N ILE A 259 -16.83 4.05 -3.54
CA ILE A 259 -16.09 3.50 -4.67
C ILE A 259 -16.83 2.31 -5.25
N ARG A 260 -16.90 2.23 -6.57
CA ARG A 260 -17.45 1.06 -7.27
C ARG A 260 -16.43 -0.07 -7.24
N VAL A 261 -16.76 -1.16 -6.56
CA VAL A 261 -15.90 -2.34 -6.39
C VAL A 261 -16.61 -3.60 -6.89
N ARG A 262 -15.84 -4.65 -7.19
CA ARG A 262 -16.37 -5.97 -7.53
C ARG A 262 -16.79 -6.70 -6.25
N THR A 263 -18.05 -7.13 -6.15
CA THR A 263 -18.59 -7.86 -4.99
C THR A 263 -18.71 -9.35 -5.22
N SER A 264 -18.85 -9.77 -6.47
CA SER A 264 -18.85 -11.17 -6.88
C SER A 264 -18.06 -11.33 -8.17
N ARG A 265 -17.29 -12.41 -8.26
CA ARG A 265 -16.55 -12.79 -9.46
C ARG A 265 -17.48 -13.47 -10.48
N GLU A 266 -18.32 -14.40 -10.03
CA GLU A 266 -19.14 -15.29 -10.86
C GLU A 266 -20.55 -15.47 -10.26
N PRO A 267 -21.60 -14.85 -10.83
CA PRO A 267 -21.55 -13.85 -11.89
C PRO A 267 -20.82 -12.58 -11.43
N THR A 268 -20.22 -11.85 -12.37
CA THR A 268 -19.54 -10.60 -12.05
C THR A 268 -20.55 -9.55 -11.60
N GLN A 269 -20.43 -9.07 -10.37
CA GLN A 269 -21.29 -8.05 -9.79
C GLN A 269 -20.45 -6.92 -9.21
N PHE A 270 -21.02 -5.71 -9.27
CA PHE A 270 -20.40 -4.50 -8.77
C PHE A 270 -21.37 -3.75 -7.87
N ALA A 271 -20.85 -3.12 -6.82
CA ALA A 271 -21.61 -2.24 -5.96
C ALA A 271 -20.77 -1.02 -5.58
N LEU A 272 -21.44 0.09 -5.27
CA LEU A 272 -20.81 1.18 -4.53
C LEU A 272 -20.60 0.71 -3.10
N ARG A 273 -19.38 0.89 -2.58
CA ARG A 273 -19.00 0.48 -1.24
C ARG A 273 -18.37 1.64 -0.49
N GLU A 274 -18.67 1.66 0.79
CA GLU A 274 -18.06 2.48 1.83
C GLU A 274 -17.57 1.54 2.93
N TRP A 275 -16.60 2.02 3.71
CA TRP A 275 -16.03 1.30 4.83
C TRP A 275 -16.02 2.21 6.07
N ASP A 276 -16.00 1.60 7.24
CA ASP A 276 -15.89 2.27 8.54
C ASP A 276 -14.42 2.45 8.99
N HIS A 277 -13.47 1.93 8.22
CA HIS A 277 -12.03 2.06 8.40
C HIS A 277 -11.32 2.51 7.11
N PRO A 278 -10.06 2.98 7.20
CA PRO A 278 -9.26 3.31 6.02
C PRO A 278 -8.95 2.09 5.15
N VAL A 279 -8.99 2.27 3.82
CA VAL A 279 -8.78 1.19 2.85
C VAL A 279 -7.91 1.68 1.69
N GLN A 280 -6.99 0.84 1.20
CA GLN A 280 -6.21 1.16 0.00
C GLN A 280 -7.05 0.90 -1.25
N ILE A 281 -7.12 1.87 -2.16
CA ILE A 281 -7.83 1.77 -3.42
C ILE A 281 -6.83 1.82 -4.57
N VAL A 282 -6.77 0.74 -5.33
CA VAL A 282 -6.00 0.64 -6.57
C VAL A 282 -6.86 1.08 -7.74
N ARG A 283 -6.36 2.03 -8.50
CA ARG A 283 -7.01 2.60 -9.67
C ARG A 283 -6.12 2.39 -10.89
N ILE A 284 -6.71 1.80 -11.92
CA ILE A 284 -6.03 1.54 -13.21
C ILE A 284 -6.79 2.31 -14.30
N ASN A 285 -6.13 3.28 -14.91
CA ASN A 285 -6.73 4.23 -15.85
C ASN A 285 -5.87 4.42 -17.09
N MET A 286 -6.48 4.87 -18.20
CA MET A 286 -5.72 5.29 -19.37
C MET A 286 -4.89 6.53 -19.03
N LEU A 287 -3.60 6.52 -19.40
CA LEU A 287 -2.80 7.74 -19.36
C LEU A 287 -3.35 8.69 -20.43
N LYS A 288 -3.84 9.85 -20.01
CA LYS A 288 -4.03 10.95 -20.95
C LYS A 288 -2.64 11.46 -21.32
N GLU A 289 -2.30 11.41 -22.62
CA GLU A 289 -1.22 12.23 -23.15
C GLU A 289 -1.53 13.69 -22.79
N ALA A 290 -0.56 14.36 -22.18
CA ALA A 290 -0.63 15.77 -21.83
C ALA A 290 -0.14 16.62 -23.01
#